data_AF-F7ZBP1-F1
#
_entry.id   AF-F7ZBP1-F1
#
_cell.length_a   1.000
_cell.length_b   1.000
_cell.length_c   1.000
_cell.angle_alpha   90.00
_cell.angle_beta   90.00
_cell.angle_gamma   90.00
#
_symmetry.space_group_name_H-M   'P 1'
#
loop_
_entity.id
_entity.type
_entity.pdbx_description
1 polymer ?
#
loop_
_entity_poly.entity_id
_entity_poly.type
_entity_poly.pdbx_seq_one_letter_code
_entity_poly.pdbx_strand_id
1 'polypeptide(L)'
;MTVNLARARRLNALNRRNTDRMLVDPAAHCSQVNLPDDGTVAAYLIDALGHGCCVEALETETGWSKSTVVINLYKVAKKSGVGIRRSAKELHLVLPEGSDHIYPRAKVVATGTTLHPMNDRIINMPDQTA
;
A
#
# COMPACT_ATOMS: atom_id res chain seq x y z
N MET A 1 31.40 -24.40 -5.36
CA MET A 1 29.97 -24.38 -4.96
C MET A 1 29.26 -25.54 -5.65
N THR A 2 28.51 -26.37 -4.93
CA THR A 2 27.79 -27.51 -5.54
C THR A 2 26.38 -27.10 -5.98
N VAL A 3 25.85 -27.72 -7.04
CA VAL A 3 24.49 -27.45 -7.57
C VAL A 3 23.42 -27.67 -6.51
N ASN A 4 23.62 -28.65 -5.61
CA ASN A 4 22.72 -28.93 -4.49
C ASN A 4 22.66 -27.79 -3.48
N LEU A 5 23.79 -27.15 -3.18
CA LEU A 5 23.84 -25.98 -2.30
C LEU A 5 23.11 -24.78 -2.91
N ALA A 6 23.23 -24.58 -4.22
CA ALA A 6 22.51 -23.52 -4.93
C ALA A 6 20.99 -23.75 -4.93
N ARG A 7 20.53 -24.99 -5.16
CA ARG A 7 19.12 -25.37 -5.10
C ARG A 7 18.53 -25.17 -3.70
N ALA A 8 19.25 -25.58 -2.65
CA ALA A 8 18.82 -25.40 -1.26
C ALA A 8 18.68 -23.92 -0.88
N ARG A 9 19.62 -23.06 -1.30
CA ARG A 9 19.53 -21.60 -1.08
C ARG A 9 18.32 -20.98 -1.78
N ARG A 10 18.02 -21.42 -3.00
CA ARG A 10 16.87 -20.93 -3.77
C ARG A 10 15.55 -21.34 -3.13
N LEU A 11 15.45 -22.58 -2.65
CA LEU A 11 14.27 -23.07 -1.94
C LEU A 11 14.06 -22.33 -0.60
N ASN A 12 15.13 -22.11 0.16
CA ASN A 12 15.08 -21.33 1.40
C ASN A 12 14.66 -19.88 1.16
N ALA A 13 15.15 -19.25 0.08
CA ALA A 13 14.72 -17.91 -0.29
C ALA A 13 13.23 -17.86 -0.69
N LEU A 14 12.74 -18.90 -1.38
CA LEU A 14 11.33 -19.01 -1.77
C LEU A 14 10.43 -19.17 -0.53
N ASN A 15 10.80 -20.05 0.39
CA ASN A 15 10.06 -20.26 1.63
C ASN A 15 10.02 -18.99 2.49
N ARG A 16 11.14 -18.25 2.54
CA ARG A 16 11.27 -16.97 3.26
C ARG A 16 10.48 -15.81 2.63
N ARG A 17 10.10 -15.91 1.37
CA ARG A 17 9.42 -14.82 0.64
C ARG A 17 8.02 -14.54 1.18
N ASN A 18 7.31 -15.59 1.58
CA ASN A 18 5.91 -15.52 2.02
C ASN A 18 5.74 -15.86 3.51
N THR A 19 6.83 -15.91 4.26
CA THR A 19 6.73 -16.07 5.71
C THR A 19 6.34 -14.76 6.37
N ASP A 20 5.63 -14.87 7.48
CA ASP A 20 5.23 -13.73 8.29
C ASP A 20 6.48 -13.02 8.82
N ARG A 21 6.59 -11.71 8.56
CA ARG A 21 7.73 -10.91 9.01
C ARG A 21 7.44 -9.42 8.96
N MET A 22 8.15 -8.67 9.81
CA MET A 22 8.23 -7.22 9.67
C MET A 22 9.09 -6.87 8.45
N LEU A 23 8.56 -6.02 7.58
CA LEU A 23 9.22 -5.54 6.37
C LEU A 23 9.79 -4.13 6.56
N VAL A 24 9.09 -3.31 7.34
CA VAL A 24 9.48 -1.97 7.75
C VAL A 24 9.08 -1.84 9.21
N ASP A 25 10.01 -1.46 10.07
CA ASP A 25 9.72 -1.19 11.47
C ASP A 25 8.99 0.16 11.60
N PRO A 26 7.95 0.24 12.45
CA PRO A 26 7.32 1.52 12.77
C PRO A 26 8.33 2.43 13.49
N ALA A 27 8.04 3.73 13.49
CA ALA A 27 8.79 4.69 14.29
C ALA A 27 8.71 4.33 15.79
N ALA A 28 9.69 4.80 16.57
CA ALA A 28 9.76 4.49 18.00
C ALA A 28 8.66 5.18 18.81
N HIS A 29 8.17 6.33 18.34
CA HIS A 29 7.16 7.13 19.03
C HIS A 29 6.09 7.63 18.06
N CYS A 30 4.84 7.69 18.53
CA CYS A 30 3.70 8.20 17.75
C CYS A 30 3.88 9.64 17.27
N SER A 31 4.65 10.48 17.98
CA SER A 31 4.98 11.85 17.59
C SER A 31 5.82 11.95 16.30
N GLN A 32 6.44 10.85 15.89
CA GLN A 32 7.24 10.76 14.66
C GLN A 32 6.41 10.29 13.46
N VAL A 33 5.13 9.94 13.68
CA VAL A 33 4.22 9.54 12.61
C VAL A 33 3.68 10.79 11.94
N ASN A 34 3.85 10.85 10.62
CA ASN A 34 3.28 11.91 9.80
C ASN A 34 2.51 11.29 8.65
N LEU A 35 1.19 11.18 8.83
CA LEU A 35 0.32 10.61 7.81
C LEU A 35 0.21 11.57 6.62
N PRO A 36 0.18 11.04 5.39
CA PRO A 36 0.02 11.85 4.19
C PRO A 36 -1.38 12.48 4.14
N ASP A 37 -1.49 13.63 3.50
CA ASP A 37 -2.75 14.34 3.31
C ASP A 37 -3.77 13.52 2.51
N ASP A 38 -5.04 13.66 2.86
CA ASP A 38 -6.15 13.01 2.19
C ASP A 38 -6.20 13.35 0.68
N GLY A 39 -6.63 12.38 -0.13
CA GLY A 39 -6.71 12.53 -1.59
C GLY A 39 -5.37 12.35 -2.31
N THR A 40 -4.27 12.14 -1.59
CA THR A 40 -2.99 11.77 -2.20
C THR A 40 -2.88 10.26 -2.43
N VAL A 41 -2.05 9.86 -3.40
CA VAL A 41 -1.73 8.43 -3.62
C VAL A 41 -1.03 7.82 -2.40
N ALA A 42 -0.28 8.61 -1.64
CA ALA A 42 0.33 8.15 -0.41
C ALA A 42 -0.73 7.80 0.65
N ALA A 43 -1.77 8.62 0.81
CA ALA A 43 -2.90 8.31 1.69
C ALA A 43 -3.63 7.04 1.27
N TYR A 44 -3.85 6.86 -0.03
CA TYR A 44 -4.42 5.63 -0.58
C TYR A 44 -3.62 4.37 -0.20
N LEU A 45 -2.30 4.42 -0.33
CA LEU A 45 -1.42 3.28 -0.01
C LEU A 45 -1.39 2.97 1.50
N ILE A 46 -1.43 3.99 2.35
CA ILE A 46 -1.51 3.82 3.82
C ILE A 46 -2.85 3.23 4.24
N ASP A 47 -3.94 3.68 3.61
CA ASP A 47 -5.29 3.16 3.85
C ASP A 47 -5.39 1.68 3.44
N ALA A 48 -4.87 1.35 2.24
CA ALA A 48 -4.79 -0.03 1.76
C ALA A 48 -3.99 -0.94 2.72
N LEU A 49 -2.87 -0.46 3.26
CA LEU A 49 -2.10 -1.19 4.27
C LEU A 49 -2.90 -1.36 5.57
N GLY A 50 -3.66 -0.36 5.99
CA GLY A 50 -4.52 -0.43 7.17
C GLY A 50 -5.56 -1.56 7.09
N HIS A 51 -6.07 -1.80 5.88
CA HIS A 51 -7.03 -2.86 5.61
C HIS A 51 -6.42 -4.24 5.33
N GLY A 52 -5.10 -4.32 5.17
CA GLY A 52 -4.45 -5.53 4.65
C GLY A 52 -4.58 -5.58 3.13
N CYS A 53 -3.49 -5.33 2.42
CA CYS A 53 -3.51 -5.31 0.96
C CYS A 53 -2.64 -6.42 0.35
N CYS A 54 -3.08 -6.90 -0.81
CA CYS A 54 -2.28 -7.75 -1.68
C CYS A 54 -1.60 -6.89 -2.76
N VAL A 55 -0.32 -7.13 -3.04
CA VAL A 55 0.44 -6.35 -4.04
C VAL A 55 -0.18 -6.49 -5.43
N GLU A 56 -0.71 -7.66 -5.75
CA GLU A 56 -1.45 -7.95 -6.97
C GLU A 56 -2.72 -7.09 -7.13
N ALA A 57 -3.44 -6.84 -6.04
CA ALA A 57 -4.63 -6.00 -6.07
C ALA A 57 -4.26 -4.55 -6.37
N LEU A 58 -3.23 -4.04 -5.68
CA LEU A 58 -2.71 -2.69 -5.91
C LEU A 58 -2.13 -2.51 -7.32
N GLU A 59 -1.46 -3.52 -7.88
CA GLU A 59 -1.01 -3.50 -9.27
C GLU A 59 -2.18 -3.33 -10.25
N THR A 60 -3.28 -4.05 -10.00
CA THR A 60 -4.49 -3.98 -10.83
C THR A 60 -5.16 -2.61 -10.75
N GLU A 61 -5.26 -2.04 -9.55
CA GLU A 61 -5.94 -0.76 -9.31
C GLU A 61 -5.13 0.45 -9.78
N THR A 62 -3.81 0.42 -9.56
CA THR A 62 -2.92 1.54 -9.90
C THR A 62 -2.34 1.46 -11.31
N GLY A 63 -2.40 0.28 -11.94
CA GLY A 63 -1.70 -0.01 -13.20
C GLY A 63 -0.17 -0.08 -13.05
N TRP A 64 0.36 -0.03 -11.83
CA TRP A 64 1.78 -0.08 -11.56
C TRP A 64 2.30 -1.49 -11.52
N SER A 65 3.52 -1.71 -12.01
CA SER A 65 4.20 -3.00 -11.82
C SER A 65 4.32 -3.35 -10.33
N LYS A 66 4.27 -4.64 -9.99
CA LYS A 66 4.48 -5.12 -8.60
C LYS A 66 5.68 -4.49 -7.90
N SER A 67 6.79 -4.33 -8.63
CA SER A 67 8.01 -3.71 -8.10
C SER A 67 7.78 -2.25 -7.71
N THR A 68 7.09 -1.49 -8.56
CA THR A 68 6.75 -0.09 -8.31
C THR A 68 5.83 0.05 -7.10
N VAL A 69 4.80 -0.80 -7.00
CA VAL A 69 3.90 -0.84 -5.84
C VAL A 69 4.68 -1.05 -4.55
N VAL A 70 5.53 -2.08 -4.50
CA VAL A 70 6.34 -2.39 -3.32
C VAL A 70 7.28 -1.25 -2.97
N ILE A 71 7.98 -0.66 -3.95
CA ILE A 71 8.89 0.46 -3.72
C ILE A 71 8.14 1.65 -3.13
N ASN A 72 6.97 1.99 -3.67
CA ASN A 72 6.19 3.12 -3.20
C ASN A 72 5.61 2.86 -1.80
N LEU A 73 5.11 1.65 -1.52
CA LEU A 73 4.67 1.26 -0.18
C LEU A 73 5.79 1.46 0.86
N TYR A 74 7.00 0.97 0.56
CA TYR A 74 8.14 1.13 1.46
C TYR A 74 8.54 2.61 1.66
N LYS A 75 8.55 3.40 0.59
CA LYS A 75 8.89 4.83 0.66
C LYS A 75 7.87 5.59 1.49
N VAL A 76 6.58 5.36 1.24
CA VAL A 76 5.49 6.02 1.96
C VAL A 76 5.52 5.60 3.44
N ALA A 77 5.64 4.30 3.72
CA ALA A 77 5.70 3.81 5.10
C ALA A 77 6.86 4.43 5.90
N LYS A 78 8.07 4.45 5.31
CA LYS A 78 9.23 5.10 5.93
C LYS A 78 9.05 6.59 6.13
N LYS A 79 8.50 7.30 5.13
CA LYS A 79 8.26 8.74 5.22
C LYS A 79 7.23 9.08 6.30
N SER A 80 6.23 8.23 6.46
CA SER A 80 5.14 8.43 7.42
C SER A 80 5.42 7.86 8.80
N GLY A 81 6.55 7.17 9.01
CA GLY A 81 6.91 6.59 10.31
C GLY A 81 6.08 5.37 10.70
N VAL A 82 5.45 4.71 9.73
CA VAL A 82 4.62 3.51 9.95
C VAL A 82 5.36 2.25 9.52
N GLY A 83 5.02 1.15 10.17
CA GLY A 83 5.54 -0.17 9.86
C GLY A 83 4.71 -0.92 8.83
N ILE A 84 5.32 -1.94 8.22
CA ILE A 84 4.65 -2.88 7.33
C ILE A 84 4.95 -4.29 7.84
N ARG A 85 3.90 -5.03 8.20
CA ARG A 85 3.98 -6.45 8.51
C ARG A 85 3.44 -7.26 7.34
N ARG A 86 4.23 -8.21 6.85
CA ARG A 86 3.73 -9.24 5.94
C ARG A 86 3.11 -10.37 6.77
N SER A 87 1.89 -10.75 6.42
CA SER A 87 1.31 -12.03 6.84
C SER A 87 0.92 -12.82 5.60
N ALA A 88 1.59 -13.93 5.36
CA ALA A 88 1.48 -14.73 4.13
C ALA A 88 1.62 -13.89 2.84
N LYS A 89 0.48 -13.59 2.18
CA LYS A 89 0.40 -12.82 0.92
C LYS A 89 -0.07 -11.38 1.12
N GLU A 90 -0.45 -11.01 2.34
CA GLU A 90 -1.00 -9.71 2.67
C GLU A 90 0.03 -8.84 3.39
N LEU A 91 -0.10 -7.53 3.21
CA LEU A 91 0.69 -6.50 3.86
C LEU A 91 -0.24 -5.68 4.73
N HIS A 92 0.08 -5.60 6.02
CA HIS A 92 -0.67 -4.85 7.01
C HIS A 92 0.15 -3.69 7.54
N LEU A 93 -0.51 -2.58 7.83
CA LEU A 93 0.09 -1.48 8.54
C LEU A 93 0.35 -1.85 10.01
N VAL A 94 1.45 -1.36 10.54
CA VAL A 94 1.78 -1.42 11.97
C VAL A 94 2.06 0.01 12.44
N LEU A 95 1.36 0.45 13.47
CA LEU A 95 1.62 1.74 14.11
C LEU A 95 2.62 1.59 15.27
N PRO A 96 3.35 2.66 15.64
CA PRO A 96 4.14 2.69 16.87
C PRO A 96 3.32 2.36 18.12
N GLU A 97 3.99 1.89 19.17
CA GLU A 97 3.35 1.76 20.47
C GLU A 97 2.83 3.12 20.98
N GLY A 98 1.65 3.13 21.59
CA GLY A 98 0.98 4.36 22.04
C GLY A 98 0.24 5.14 20.96
N SER A 99 0.15 4.60 19.73
CA SER A 99 -0.78 5.11 18.72
C SER A 99 -2.17 4.55 18.99
N ASP A 100 -3.14 5.40 19.34
CA ASP A 100 -4.53 4.96 19.32
C ASP A 100 -4.92 4.51 17.91
N HIS A 101 -5.86 3.57 17.79
CA HIS A 101 -6.25 2.97 16.51
C HIS A 101 -6.87 4.02 15.57
N ILE A 102 -6.03 4.72 14.80
CA ILE A 102 -6.46 5.63 13.74
C ILE A 102 -6.73 4.79 12.49
N TYR A 103 -7.83 4.04 12.46
CA TYR A 103 -8.36 3.54 11.19
C TYR A 103 -9.89 3.59 11.18
N PRO A 104 -10.50 4.31 10.21
CA PRO A 104 -11.93 4.23 9.99
C PRO A 104 -12.33 2.84 9.48
N ARG A 105 -13.56 2.43 9.80
CA ARG A 105 -14.12 1.10 9.47
C ARG A 105 -14.02 0.80 7.96
N ALA A 106 -13.79 -0.47 7.66
CA ALA A 106 -13.68 -1.06 6.33
C ALA A 106 -14.61 -0.41 5.29
N LYS A 107 -14.02 0.25 4.29
CA LYS A 107 -14.65 0.33 2.98
C LYS A 107 -14.27 -0.92 2.21
N VAL A 108 -15.21 -1.83 2.08
CA VAL A 108 -15.15 -2.87 1.05
C VAL A 108 -15.04 -2.12 -0.29
N VAL A 109 -13.88 -2.15 -0.93
CA VAL A 109 -13.74 -1.73 -2.33
C VAL A 109 -14.52 -2.76 -3.14
N ALA A 110 -15.80 -2.45 -3.39
CA ALA A 110 -16.65 -3.28 -4.19
C ALA A 110 -16.03 -3.39 -5.59
N THR A 111 -15.85 -4.63 -6.04
CA THR A 111 -15.48 -5.00 -7.40
C THR A 111 -16.46 -4.32 -8.37
N GLY A 112 -16.08 -3.19 -8.97
CA GLY A 112 -16.91 -2.53 -9.97
C GLY A 112 -16.93 -1.00 -10.03
N THR A 113 -16.18 -0.26 -9.20
CA THR A 113 -16.17 1.20 -9.35
C THR A 113 -15.13 1.63 -10.37
N THR A 114 -15.57 1.83 -11.62
CA THR A 114 -14.82 2.48 -12.69
C THR A 114 -14.32 3.84 -12.19
N LEU A 115 -13.02 3.97 -11.96
CA LEU A 115 -12.38 5.28 -11.83
C LEU A 115 -12.52 5.98 -13.18
N HIS A 116 -13.42 6.97 -13.26
CA HIS A 116 -13.46 7.86 -14.42
C HIS A 116 -12.15 8.65 -14.48
N PRO A 117 -11.47 8.68 -15.63
CA PRO A 117 -10.30 9.52 -15.80
C PRO A 117 -10.71 10.98 -15.63
N MET A 118 -10.06 11.69 -14.70
CA MET A 118 -10.11 13.15 -14.60
C MET A 118 -9.49 13.75 -15.87
N ASN A 119 -10.31 13.98 -16.88
CA ASN A 119 -10.08 14.93 -17.96
C ASN A 119 -11.46 15.28 -18.52
N ASP A 120 -12.03 16.41 -18.10
CA ASP A 120 -12.35 17.44 -19.09
C ASP A 120 -12.70 18.78 -18.46
N ARG A 121 -12.18 19.82 -19.11
CA ARG A 121 -12.48 21.23 -18.86
C ARG A 121 -13.92 21.51 -19.25
N ILE A 122 -14.76 21.95 -18.32
CA ILE A 122 -16.02 22.60 -18.69
C ILE A 122 -15.74 24.10 -18.81
N ILE A 123 -15.48 24.55 -20.04
CA ILE A 123 -15.64 25.95 -20.43
C ILE A 123 -17.15 26.18 -20.56
N ASN A 124 -17.71 27.02 -19.70
CA ASN A 124 -19.11 27.48 -19.83
C ASN A 124 -19.29 28.19 -21.18
N MET A 125 -20.24 27.71 -21.99
CA MET A 125 -20.92 28.53 -23.00
C MET A 125 -22.39 28.67 -22.60
N PRO A 126 -22.98 29.87 -22.64
CA PRO A 126 -24.40 30.07 -22.40
C PRO A 126 -25.21 29.56 -23.59
N ASP A 127 -26.23 28.77 -23.29
CA ASP A 127 -27.18 28.22 -24.27
C ASP A 127 -28.04 29.35 -24.85
N GLN A 128 -28.04 29.47 -26.19
CA GLN A 128 -29.03 30.22 -26.93
C GLN A 128 -30.22 29.30 -27.15
N THR A 129 -31.42 29.65 -26.66
CA THR A 129 -32.68 29.75 -27.44
C THR A 129 -33.91 29.81 -26.52
N ALA A 130 -34.60 30.95 -26.57
CA ALA A 130 -36.06 31.04 -26.68
C ALA A 130 -36.37 32.35 -27.42
#